data_AF-A0A2W0BP27-F1
#
_entry.id   AF-A0A2W0BP27-F1
#
_cell.length_a   1.000
_cell.length_b   1.000
_cell.length_c   1.000
_cell.angle_alpha   90.00
_cell.angle_beta   90.00
_cell.angle_gamma   90.00
#
_symmetry.space_group_name_H-M   'P 1'
#
loop_
_entity.id
_entity.type
_entity.pdbx_description
1 polymer ?
#
loop_
_entity_poly.entity_id
_entity_poly.type
_entity_poly.pdbx_seq_one_letter_code
_entity_poly.pdbx_strand_id
1 'polypeptide(L)' 'MHRGEAEGPWPHGDRFIVRFKYDVTAKTGPMAGKRMNLDEAALYTVKDGKIVQEEFFYSMGA' A
#
# COMPACT_ATOMS: atom_id res chain seq x y z
N MET A 1 -9.57 -1.84 11.61
CA MET A 1 -9.57 -1.10 10.34
C MET A 1 -10.82 -0.25 10.34
N HIS A 2 -10.68 1.03 10.05
CA HIS A 2 -11.77 2.00 10.09
C HIS A 2 -12.14 2.45 8.68
N ARG A 3 -11.15 2.62 7.79
CA ARG A 3 -11.35 2.92 6.37
C ARG A 3 -10.24 2.29 5.54
N GLY A 4 -10.56 1.88 4.32
CA GLY A 4 -9.59 1.44 3.32
C GLY A 4 -10.03 1.87 1.93
N GLU A 5 -9.08 2.37 1.16
CA GLU A 5 -9.30 2.85 -0.20
C GLU A 5 -8.10 2.43 -1.07
N ALA A 6 -8.39 2.00 -2.28
CA ALA A 6 -7.40 1.65 -3.29
C ALA A 6 -7.68 2.47 -4.54
N GLU A 7 -6.68 3.23 -5.00
CA GLU A 7 -6.75 4.08 -6.18
C GLU A 7 -5.83 3.52 -7.28
N GLY A 8 -6.25 3.65 -8.55
CA GLY A 8 -5.58 3.06 -9.71
C GLY A 8 -6.36 1.86 -10.29
N PRO A 9 -5.67 0.87 -10.92
CA PRO A 9 -4.23 0.83 -11.15
C PRO A 9 -3.77 1.82 -12.21
N TRP A 10 -2.52 2.28 -12.10
CA TRP A 10 -1.83 3.05 -13.14
C TRP A 10 -0.79 2.17 -13.83
N PRO A 11 -1.11 1.58 -15.00
CA PRO A 11 -0.21 0.68 -15.70
C PRO A 11 0.91 1.42 -16.46
N HIS A 12 2.09 0.82 -16.51
CA HIS A 12 3.24 1.25 -17.30
C HIS A 12 4.15 0.06 -17.63
N GLY A 13 4.08 -0.44 -18.87
CA GLY A 13 4.88 -1.58 -19.32
C GLY A 13 4.52 -2.87 -18.58
N ASP A 14 5.52 -3.54 -18.00
CA ASP A 14 5.37 -4.73 -17.17
C ASP A 14 5.00 -4.43 -15.72
N ARG A 15 4.63 -3.18 -15.40
CA ARG A 15 4.35 -2.75 -14.03
C ARG A 15 3.05 -1.99 -13.92
N PHE A 16 2.53 -1.90 -12.71
CA PHE A 16 1.43 -1.00 -12.38
C PHE A 16 1.56 -0.50 -10.94
N ILE A 17 1.04 0.71 -10.69
CA ILE A 17 0.98 1.29 -9.36
C ILE A 17 -0.46 1.20 -8.82
N VAL A 18 -0.59 0.93 -7.54
CA VAL A 18 -1.82 1.12 -6.76
C VAL A 18 -1.50 2.00 -5.56
N ARG A 19 -2.35 2.97 -5.24
CA ARG A 19 -2.20 3.78 -4.03
C ARG A 19 -3.19 3.28 -3.00
N PHE A 20 -2.70 2.92 -1.82
CA PHE A 20 -3.52 2.49 -0.72
C PHE A 20 -3.59 3.57 0.36
N LYS A 21 -4.81 3.85 0.81
CA LYS A 21 -5.08 4.72 1.95
C LYS A 21 -5.83 3.93 3.01
N TYR A 22 -5.22 3.81 4.19
CA TYR A 22 -5.80 3.07 5.30
C TYR A 22 -5.87 3.92 6.56
N ASP A 23 -7.03 3.89 7.21
CA ASP A 23 -7.19 4.37 8.57
C ASP A 23 -7.35 3.15 9.48
N VAL A 24 -6.32 2.87 10.28
CA VAL A 24 -6.23 1.63 11.05
C VAL A 24 -5.78 1.89 12.48
N THR A 25 -6.27 1.06 13.40
CA THR A 25 -5.70 0.92 14.74
C THR A 25 -5.11 -0.47 14.83
N ALA A 26 -3.79 -0.55 15.09
CA ALA A 26 -3.12 -1.83 15.26
C ALA A 26 -3.63 -2.51 16.53
N LYS A 27 -3.93 -3.81 16.46
CA LYS A 27 -4.43 -4.58 17.62
C LYS A 27 -3.30 -5.08 18.52
N THR A 28 -2.13 -5.35 17.94
CA THR A 28 -0.97 -5.94 18.61
C THR A 28 0.32 -5.26 18.13
N GLY A 29 1.44 -5.56 18.78
CA GLY A 29 2.77 -5.05 18.42
C GLY A 29 3.11 -3.67 19.02
N PRO A 30 4.26 -3.08 18.63
CA PRO A 30 4.76 -1.83 19.22
C PRO A 30 3.85 -0.60 19.04
N MET A 31 2.94 -0.68 18.07
CA MET A 31 1.95 0.36 17.76
C MET A 31 0.52 -0.02 18.20
N ALA A 32 0.34 -1.05 19.02
CA ALA A 32 -0.98 -1.50 19.48
C ALA A 32 -1.80 -0.35 20.10
N GLY A 33 -3.09 -0.30 19.78
CA GLY A 33 -4.01 0.74 20.25
C GLY A 33 -3.83 2.11 19.58
N LYS A 34 -2.75 2.33 18.81
CA LYS A 34 -2.50 3.61 18.12
C LYS A 34 -3.22 3.63 16.77
N ARG A 35 -4.04 4.66 16.55
CA ARG A 35 -4.65 4.95 15.25
C ARG A 35 -3.61 5.61 14.34
N MET A 36 -3.53 5.14 13.10
CA MET A 36 -2.60 5.62 12.08
C MET A 36 -3.33 5.74 10.74
N ASN A 37 -2.97 6.79 10.00
CA ASN A 37 -3.33 6.94 8.61
C ASN A 37 -2.12 6.52 7.77
N LEU A 38 -2.26 5.44 7.02
CA LEU A 38 -1.26 4.97 6.07
C LEU A 38 -1.65 5.45 4.68
N ASP A 39 -0.68 6.03 3.98
CA ASP A 39 -0.79 6.40 2.58
C ASP A 39 0.47 5.88 1.89
N GLU A 40 0.30 4.88 1.03
CA GLU A 40 1.39 4.18 0.39
C GLU A 40 1.11 4.00 -1.10
N ALA A 41 2.15 4.14 -1.91
CA ALA A 41 2.13 3.71 -3.31
C ALA A 41 2.80 2.35 -3.40
N ALA A 42 2.10 1.36 -3.93
CA ALA A 42 2.62 0.03 -4.20
C ALA A 42 2.88 -0.12 -5.70
N LEU A 43 4.13 -0.37 -6.07
CA LEU A 43 4.54 -0.72 -7.44
C LEU A 43 4.63 -2.24 -7.55
N TYR A 44 3.90 -2.79 -8.50
CA TYR A 44 3.90 -4.22 -8.81
C TYR A 44 4.55 -4.46 -10.15
N THR A 45 5.51 -5.38 -10.21
CA THR A 45 6.08 -5.87 -11.49
C THR A 45 5.47 -7.22 -11.83
N VAL A 46 5.02 -7.40 -13.07
CA VAL A 46 4.33 -8.58 -13.57
C VAL A 46 5.19 -9.28 -14.62
N LYS A 47 5.33 -10.60 -14.48
CA LYS A 47 5.93 -11.47 -15.49
C LYS A 47 5.07 -12.72 -15.66
N ASP A 48 4.79 -13.09 -16.90
CA ASP A 48 3.98 -14.27 -17.25
C ASP A 48 2.61 -14.30 -16.54
N GLY A 49 1.98 -13.11 -16.43
CA GLY A 49 0.67 -12.94 -15.78
C GLY A 49 0.70 -13.02 -14.24
N LYS A 50 1.88 -13.05 -13.62
CA LYS A 50 2.05 -13.11 -12.16
C LYS A 50 2.83 -11.92 -11.63
N ILE A 51 2.45 -11.41 -10.47
CA ILE A 51 3.25 -10.43 -9.72
C ILE A 51 4.52 -11.13 -9.24
N VAL A 52 5.68 -10.62 -9.64
CA VAL A 52 7.01 -11.17 -9.29
C VAL A 52 7.80 -10.27 -8.33
N GLN A 53 7.38 -9.02 -8.16
CA GLN A 53 7.99 -8.06 -7.25
C GLN A 53 6.96 -7.03 -6.78
N GLU A 54 7.06 -6.66 -5.49
CA GLU A 54 6.23 -5.65 -4.83
C GLU A 54 7.16 -4.64 -4.15
N GLU A 55 7.00 -3.36 -4.44
CA GLU A 55 7.74 -2.26 -3.82
C GLU A 55 6.76 -1.27 -3.19
N PHE A 56 6.91 -1.02 -1.89
CA PHE A 56 6.01 -0.14 -1.13
C PHE A 56 6.73 1.15 -0.76
N PHE A 57 6.17 2.27 -1.23
CA PHE A 57 6.65 3.62 -0.96
C PHE A 57 5.70 4.28 0.06
N TYR A 58 6.18 4.43 1.30
CA TYR A 58 5.39 4.98 2.39
C TYR A 58 5.52 6.49 2.48
N SER A 59 4.39 7.19 2.60
CA SER A 59 4.34 8.58 3.07
C SER A 59 4.46 8.63 4.61
N MET A 60 5.51 8.05 5.18
CA MET A 60 5.90 8.41 6.56
C MET A 60 6.65 9.74 6.46
N GLY A 61 5.93 10.85 6.65
CA GLY A 61 6.43 12.20 6.39
C GLY A 61 7.75 12.55 7.08
N ALA A 62 8.50 13.44 6.42
CA ALA A 62 9.49 14.32 7.06
C ALA A 62 8.81 15.32 8.00
#